data_AF-A0A7X7EVJ1-F1
#
_entry.id   AF-A0A7X7EVJ1-F1
#
_cell.length_a   1.000
_cell.length_b   1.000
_cell.length_c   1.000
_cell.angle_alpha   90.00
_cell.angle_beta   90.00
_cell.angle_gamma   90.00
#
_symmetry.space_group_name_H-M   'P 1'
#
loop_
_entity.id
_entity.type
_entity.pdbx_description
1 polymer ?
#
loop_
_entity_poly.entity_id
_entity_poly.type
_entity_poly.pdbx_seq_one_letter_code
_entity_poly.pdbx_strand_id
1 'polypeptide(L)'
;ETEIVDFRNNVIFNWGFNSSYGGEMGQQNMVNNYYKPGPATKRDVICRIVEPWDTLGRWHISGNRVEGSRKISRDNWQGGVQGDYAWHQAIRAEEPFPVAPVRTTTARKAYRHVLRDAGATLPHRDGHDSRIISETRSGQCAYGDSYGAGTGIIDSQNSVGAWPLLLTYNVPADSDGDGMTDTWEIKKGLDPADPGDRNIIAPSGYTMLEEYINGLCKL
;
A
#
# COMPACT_ATOMS: atom_id res chain seq x y z
N GLU A 1 -15.41 20.58 4.94
CA GLU A 1 -14.23 20.16 5.72
C GLU A 1 -12.98 20.78 5.11
N THR A 2 -11.80 20.67 5.73
CA THR A 2 -10.52 21.13 5.14
C THR A 2 -9.65 19.97 4.66
N GLU A 3 -10.23 18.78 4.50
CA GLU A 3 -9.52 17.57 4.12
C GLU A 3 -8.96 17.69 2.70
N ILE A 4 -7.68 17.31 2.54
CA ILE A 4 -7.04 17.10 1.24
C ILE A 4 -6.42 15.70 1.25
N VAL A 5 -6.89 14.82 0.37
CA VAL A 5 -6.39 13.45 0.23
C VAL A 5 -5.70 13.30 -1.12
N ASP A 6 -4.48 12.75 -1.09
CA ASP A 6 -3.78 12.32 -2.29
C ASP A 6 -3.63 10.80 -2.34
N PHE A 7 -4.42 10.19 -3.22
CA PHE A 7 -4.48 8.75 -3.41
C PHE A 7 -3.93 8.38 -4.79
N ARG A 8 -2.64 8.08 -4.85
CA ARG A 8 -1.97 7.77 -6.12
C ARG A 8 -0.99 6.61 -6.08
N ASN A 9 -0.77 5.98 -7.23
CA ASN A 9 0.09 4.81 -7.42
C ASN A 9 -0.32 3.57 -6.58
N ASN A 10 -1.59 3.41 -6.21
CA ASN A 10 -2.06 2.27 -5.44
C ASN A 10 -2.51 1.09 -6.34
N VAL A 11 -2.58 -0.11 -5.77
CA VAL A 11 -3.23 -1.28 -6.38
C VAL A 11 -4.42 -1.67 -5.51
N ILE A 12 -5.61 -1.66 -6.10
CA ILE A 12 -6.86 -2.03 -5.44
C ILE A 12 -7.32 -3.33 -6.07
N PHE A 13 -7.27 -4.41 -5.31
CA PHE A 13 -7.59 -5.75 -5.77
C PHE A 13 -8.77 -6.33 -5.00
N ASN A 14 -9.65 -7.03 -5.73
CA ASN A 14 -10.66 -7.91 -5.15
C ASN A 14 -11.59 -7.23 -4.13
N TRP A 15 -11.87 -5.94 -4.30
CA TRP A 15 -12.82 -5.22 -3.46
C TRP A 15 -14.17 -5.94 -3.50
N GLY A 16 -14.83 -6.14 -2.36
CA GLY A 16 -16.13 -6.83 -2.33
C GLY A 16 -17.27 -5.95 -2.83
N PHE A 17 -17.49 -4.83 -2.13
CA PHE A 17 -18.54 -3.85 -2.44
C PHE A 17 -17.95 -2.56 -3.02
N ASN A 18 -17.39 -1.67 -2.20
CA ASN A 18 -16.78 -0.44 -2.72
C ASN A 18 -15.26 -0.55 -2.76
N SER A 19 -14.67 -0.05 -3.85
CA SER A 19 -13.23 0.21 -3.94
C SER A 19 -12.84 1.47 -3.16
N SER A 20 -13.70 2.50 -3.16
CA SER A 20 -13.58 3.75 -2.41
C SER A 20 -14.96 4.40 -2.32
N TYR A 21 -15.29 5.09 -1.22
CA TYR A 21 -16.54 5.82 -1.02
C TYR A 21 -16.33 7.02 -0.08
N GLY A 22 -17.25 7.99 -0.05
CA GLY A 22 -17.20 9.13 0.88
C GLY A 22 -16.74 10.44 0.22
N GLY A 23 -15.86 11.18 0.91
CA GLY A 23 -15.18 12.40 0.47
C GLY A 23 -15.98 13.69 0.66
N GLU A 24 -16.85 13.69 1.65
CA GLU A 24 -17.77 14.76 2.04
C GLU A 24 -17.05 16.10 2.22
N MET A 25 -17.45 17.11 1.44
CA MET A 25 -16.91 18.47 1.51
C MET A 25 -15.36 18.60 1.46
N GLY A 26 -14.65 17.55 1.02
CA GLY A 26 -13.19 17.49 0.97
C GLY A 26 -12.64 17.67 -0.45
N GLN A 27 -11.31 17.59 -0.58
CA GLN A 27 -10.59 17.63 -1.85
C GLN A 27 -9.78 16.36 -2.05
N GLN A 28 -10.03 15.64 -3.15
CA GLN A 28 -9.43 14.32 -3.38
C GLN A 28 -8.74 14.25 -4.73
N ASN A 29 -7.46 13.89 -4.73
CA ASN A 29 -6.72 13.47 -5.91
C ASN A 29 -6.70 11.93 -5.97
N MET A 30 -7.32 11.33 -6.98
CA MET A 30 -7.22 9.89 -7.25
C MET A 30 -6.50 9.67 -8.57
N VAL A 31 -5.18 9.44 -8.51
CA VAL A 31 -4.31 9.52 -9.69
C VAL A 31 -3.52 8.24 -9.94
N ASN A 32 -3.58 7.70 -11.16
CA ASN A 32 -2.74 6.58 -11.60
C ASN A 32 -2.78 5.33 -10.67
N ASN A 33 -3.92 5.01 -10.09
CA ASN A 33 -4.13 3.76 -9.36
C ASN A 33 -4.52 2.61 -10.32
N TYR A 34 -4.24 1.38 -9.93
CA TYR A 34 -4.59 0.17 -10.68
C TYR A 34 -5.69 -0.61 -9.95
N TYR A 35 -6.87 -0.68 -10.55
CA TYR A 35 -8.03 -1.41 -10.06
C TYR A 35 -8.13 -2.76 -10.78
N LYS A 36 -8.00 -3.84 -10.03
CA LYS A 36 -8.15 -5.22 -10.51
C LYS A 36 -9.32 -5.90 -9.78
N PRO A 37 -10.48 -6.12 -10.43
CA PRO A 37 -11.55 -6.88 -9.80
C PRO A 37 -11.08 -8.34 -9.58
N GLY A 38 -11.59 -8.98 -8.54
CA GLY A 38 -11.30 -10.37 -8.22
C GLY A 38 -12.58 -11.16 -7.92
N PRO A 39 -12.45 -12.42 -7.44
CA PRO A 39 -13.59 -13.29 -7.17
C PRO A 39 -14.65 -12.72 -6.20
N ALA A 40 -14.24 -11.86 -5.27
CA ALA A 40 -15.14 -11.22 -4.31
C ALA A 40 -15.87 -9.99 -4.89
N THR A 41 -15.36 -9.44 -5.99
CA THR A 41 -15.89 -8.20 -6.55
C THR A 41 -17.27 -8.39 -7.16
N LYS A 42 -18.26 -7.69 -6.57
CA LYS A 42 -19.64 -7.73 -7.07
C LYS A 42 -19.74 -7.11 -8.47
N ARG A 43 -20.70 -7.61 -9.24
CA ARG A 43 -20.83 -7.30 -10.69
C ARG A 43 -21.20 -5.84 -10.97
N ASP A 44 -22.02 -5.25 -10.11
CA ASP A 44 -22.51 -3.87 -10.20
C ASP A 44 -21.40 -2.83 -9.93
N VAL A 45 -20.37 -3.22 -9.18
CA VAL A 45 -19.26 -2.36 -8.75
C VAL A 45 -17.91 -2.77 -9.36
N ILE A 46 -17.91 -3.72 -10.30
CA ILE A 46 -16.71 -4.33 -10.90
C ILE A 46 -15.80 -3.33 -11.63
N CYS A 47 -16.32 -2.16 -11.94
CA CYS A 47 -15.61 -1.09 -12.62
C CYS A 47 -15.58 0.24 -11.85
N ARG A 48 -16.06 0.23 -10.60
CA ARG A 48 -16.12 1.41 -9.76
C ARG A 48 -14.70 1.80 -9.33
N ILE A 49 -14.37 3.07 -9.49
CA ILE A 49 -13.20 3.73 -8.91
C ILE A 49 -13.58 4.29 -7.55
N VAL A 50 -14.71 5.01 -7.49
CA VAL A 50 -15.23 5.66 -6.28
C VAL A 50 -16.73 5.89 -6.36
N GLU A 51 -17.37 5.95 -5.19
CA GLU A 51 -18.75 6.42 -4.96
C GLU A 51 -18.75 7.67 -4.06
N PRO A 52 -18.84 8.89 -4.63
CA PRO A 52 -18.91 10.14 -3.87
C PRO A 52 -20.19 10.21 -3.01
N TRP A 53 -20.10 10.81 -1.83
CA TRP A 53 -21.23 10.88 -0.87
C TRP A 53 -22.04 12.18 -0.90
N ASP A 54 -21.52 13.26 -1.50
CA ASP A 54 -22.25 14.52 -1.61
C ASP A 54 -21.89 15.27 -2.91
N THR A 55 -22.46 16.46 -3.07
CA THR A 55 -22.15 17.39 -4.18
C THR A 55 -21.12 18.46 -3.81
N LEU A 56 -20.52 18.38 -2.61
CA LEU A 56 -19.63 19.40 -2.06
C LEU A 56 -18.16 18.97 -2.11
N GLY A 57 -17.90 17.67 -2.04
CA GLY A 57 -16.60 17.06 -2.26
C GLY A 57 -16.10 17.32 -3.68
N ARG A 58 -14.80 17.57 -3.82
CA ARG A 58 -14.14 17.94 -5.06
C ARG A 58 -13.07 16.92 -5.43
N TRP A 59 -13.16 16.34 -6.61
CA TRP A 59 -12.40 15.18 -7.03
C TRP A 59 -11.63 15.45 -8.32
N HIS A 60 -10.32 15.28 -8.28
CA HIS A 60 -9.50 15.11 -9.47
C HIS A 60 -9.19 13.63 -9.67
N ILE A 61 -9.83 13.02 -10.67
CA ILE A 61 -9.71 11.57 -10.94
C ILE A 61 -9.13 11.38 -12.34
N SER A 62 -7.89 10.90 -12.42
CA SER A 62 -7.16 10.81 -13.68
C SER A 62 -6.15 9.66 -13.73
N GLY A 63 -5.93 9.11 -14.94
CA GLY A 63 -4.89 8.12 -15.20
C GLY A 63 -5.08 6.75 -14.53
N ASN A 64 -6.17 6.54 -13.79
CA ASN A 64 -6.46 5.25 -13.16
C ASN A 64 -6.76 4.21 -14.23
N ARG A 65 -6.33 2.97 -13.99
CA ARG A 65 -6.59 1.84 -14.87
C ARG A 65 -7.51 0.84 -14.18
N VAL A 66 -8.60 0.48 -14.86
CA VAL A 66 -9.55 -0.53 -14.42
C VAL A 66 -9.43 -1.74 -15.34
N GLU A 67 -8.95 -2.86 -14.80
CA GLU A 67 -8.86 -4.11 -15.54
C GLU A 67 -10.25 -4.60 -15.96
N GLY A 68 -10.38 -5.07 -17.19
CA GLY A 68 -11.69 -5.40 -17.78
C GLY A 68 -12.44 -4.22 -18.43
N SER A 69 -12.06 -2.96 -18.17
CA SER A 69 -12.74 -1.79 -18.78
C SER A 69 -11.78 -0.83 -19.49
N ARG A 70 -11.70 -0.97 -20.82
CA ARG A 70 -10.96 -0.01 -21.68
C ARG A 70 -11.62 1.38 -21.69
N LYS A 71 -12.95 1.44 -21.63
CA LYS A 71 -13.73 2.68 -21.61
C LYS A 71 -13.33 3.54 -20.40
N ILE A 72 -13.40 2.96 -19.20
CA ILE A 72 -13.11 3.68 -17.95
C ILE A 72 -11.61 3.93 -17.78
N SER A 73 -10.76 3.03 -18.27
CA SER A 73 -9.31 3.26 -18.27
C SER A 73 -8.87 4.40 -19.20
N ARG A 74 -9.67 4.75 -20.21
CA ARG A 74 -9.40 5.89 -21.10
C ARG A 74 -9.94 7.19 -20.52
N ASP A 75 -11.09 7.13 -19.87
CA ASP A 75 -11.71 8.26 -19.20
C ASP A 75 -12.41 7.77 -17.92
N ASN A 76 -11.81 8.08 -16.77
CA ASN A 76 -12.27 7.59 -15.46
C ASN A 76 -13.69 8.08 -15.12
N TRP A 77 -14.11 9.23 -15.66
CA TRP A 77 -15.44 9.80 -15.45
C TRP A 77 -16.51 9.12 -16.30
N GLN A 78 -16.15 8.34 -17.31
CA GLN A 78 -17.10 7.58 -18.15
C GLN A 78 -17.53 6.24 -17.52
N GLY A 79 -17.97 6.29 -16.27
CA GLY A 79 -18.55 5.16 -15.53
C GLY A 79 -17.67 4.57 -14.41
N GLY A 80 -16.49 5.16 -14.14
CA GLY A 80 -15.67 4.83 -12.97
C GLY A 80 -16.13 5.55 -11.70
N VAL A 81 -16.66 6.76 -11.84
CA VAL A 81 -17.36 7.48 -10.76
C VAL A 81 -18.83 7.06 -10.80
N GLN A 82 -19.34 6.54 -9.69
CA GLN A 82 -20.67 5.93 -9.60
C GLN A 82 -21.43 6.39 -8.34
N GLY A 83 -22.70 6.05 -8.23
CA GLY A 83 -23.58 6.47 -7.13
C GLY A 83 -24.41 7.70 -7.47
N ASP A 84 -25.22 8.14 -6.51
CA ASP A 84 -26.25 9.16 -6.72
C ASP A 84 -25.68 10.53 -7.12
N TYR A 85 -24.46 10.84 -6.67
CA TYR A 85 -23.82 12.13 -6.89
C TYR A 85 -22.85 12.16 -8.08
N ALA A 86 -22.57 11.02 -8.72
CA ALA A 86 -21.58 10.91 -9.79
C ALA A 86 -21.83 11.80 -11.01
N TRP A 87 -23.08 12.15 -11.26
CA TRP A 87 -23.51 12.97 -12.40
C TRP A 87 -23.30 14.46 -12.18
N HIS A 88 -23.01 14.88 -10.95
CA HIS A 88 -22.99 16.28 -10.58
C HIS A 88 -21.65 16.92 -10.97
N GLN A 89 -21.63 17.72 -12.03
CA GLN A 89 -20.40 18.30 -12.59
C GLN A 89 -19.58 19.11 -11.56
N ALA A 90 -20.22 19.69 -10.55
CA ALA A 90 -19.54 20.47 -9.51
C ALA A 90 -18.50 19.67 -8.71
N ILE A 91 -18.66 18.33 -8.62
CA ILE A 91 -17.70 17.50 -7.88
C ILE A 91 -16.40 17.31 -8.66
N ARG A 92 -16.40 17.47 -9.99
CA ARG A 92 -15.24 17.23 -10.83
C ARG A 92 -14.26 18.40 -10.77
N ALA A 93 -12.98 18.11 -10.57
CA ALA A 93 -11.88 19.06 -10.69
C ALA A 93 -10.99 18.66 -11.87
N GLU A 94 -10.77 19.60 -12.80
CA GLU A 94 -9.95 19.35 -13.98
C GLU A 94 -8.46 19.23 -13.64
N GLU A 95 -8.00 19.98 -12.63
CA GLU A 95 -6.61 19.97 -12.15
C GLU A 95 -6.51 19.34 -10.76
N PRO A 96 -5.38 18.68 -10.44
CA PRO A 96 -5.16 18.12 -9.11
C PRO A 96 -5.00 19.23 -8.06
N PHE A 97 -5.46 18.93 -6.85
CA PHE A 97 -5.24 19.79 -5.68
C PHE A 97 -3.76 19.79 -5.29
N PRO A 98 -3.20 20.93 -4.85
CA PRO A 98 -1.80 21.01 -4.44
C PRO A 98 -1.50 20.11 -3.23
N VAL A 99 -0.48 19.27 -3.37
CA VAL A 99 0.05 18.40 -2.31
C VAL A 99 1.58 18.35 -2.38
N ALA A 100 2.22 17.78 -1.37
CA ALA A 100 3.67 17.57 -1.38
C ALA A 100 4.10 16.78 -2.64
N PRO A 101 5.23 17.15 -3.28
CA PRO A 101 5.69 16.45 -4.47
C PRO A 101 5.93 14.96 -4.21
N VAL A 102 5.28 14.12 -5.02
CA VAL A 102 5.40 12.67 -4.96
C VAL A 102 5.72 12.11 -6.33
N ARG A 103 6.61 11.12 -6.38
CA ARG A 103 6.98 10.46 -7.65
C ARG A 103 5.76 9.73 -8.20
N THR A 104 5.15 10.31 -9.24
CA THR A 104 3.96 9.76 -9.87
C THR A 104 4.36 8.90 -11.07
N THR A 105 3.84 7.68 -11.14
CA THR A 105 4.07 6.75 -12.25
C THR A 105 2.76 6.44 -12.95
N THR A 106 2.78 5.70 -14.05
CA THR A 106 1.53 5.23 -14.66
C THR A 106 0.92 4.11 -13.82
N ALA A 107 -0.41 3.92 -13.85
CA ALA A 107 -1.07 2.83 -13.12
C ALA A 107 -0.46 1.44 -13.37
N ARG A 108 0.00 1.16 -14.59
CA ARG A 108 0.70 -0.12 -14.90
C ARG A 108 2.08 -0.23 -14.25
N LYS A 109 2.82 0.89 -14.14
CA LYS A 109 4.10 0.92 -13.42
C LYS A 109 3.87 0.80 -11.91
N ALA A 110 2.88 1.52 -11.38
CA ALA A 110 2.44 1.40 -10.00
C ALA A 110 2.11 -0.06 -9.64
N TYR A 111 1.33 -0.75 -10.47
CA TYR A 111 1.04 -2.18 -10.29
C TYR A 111 2.30 -3.03 -10.13
N ARG A 112 3.28 -2.87 -11.02
CA ARG A 112 4.54 -3.62 -10.93
C ARG A 112 5.36 -3.27 -9.69
N HIS A 113 5.42 -2.00 -9.32
CA HIS A 113 6.16 -1.57 -8.11
C HIS A 113 5.49 -2.10 -6.85
N VAL A 114 4.18 -1.95 -6.70
CA VAL A 114 3.44 -2.44 -5.53
C VAL A 114 3.60 -3.96 -5.38
N LEU A 115 3.43 -4.73 -6.47
CA LEU A 115 3.58 -6.19 -6.42
C LEU A 115 5.00 -6.66 -6.09
N ARG A 116 6.00 -5.79 -6.27
CA ARG A 116 7.40 -6.07 -5.94
C ARG A 116 7.71 -5.62 -4.51
N ASP A 117 7.36 -4.40 -4.17
CA ASP A 117 7.96 -3.63 -3.07
C ASP A 117 7.05 -3.44 -1.85
N ALA A 118 5.72 -3.55 -1.99
CA ALA A 118 4.81 -3.18 -0.90
C ALA A 118 4.86 -4.16 0.27
N GLY A 119 4.86 -3.66 1.51
CA GLY A 119 4.89 -4.47 2.73
C GLY A 119 6.31 -4.81 3.21
N ALA A 120 6.40 -5.72 4.18
CA ALA A 120 7.67 -6.18 4.75
C ALA A 120 8.34 -7.18 3.79
N THR A 121 9.20 -6.68 2.91
CA THR A 121 9.80 -7.49 1.83
C THR A 121 11.20 -8.00 2.14
N LEU A 122 11.84 -7.49 3.19
CA LEU A 122 13.18 -7.87 3.58
C LEU A 122 13.15 -8.73 4.86
N PRO A 123 14.00 -9.77 4.96
CA PRO A 123 14.86 -10.31 3.89
C PRO A 123 14.07 -11.05 2.80
N HIS A 124 12.82 -11.43 3.08
CA HIS A 124 11.86 -11.97 2.14
C HIS A 124 10.45 -11.78 2.70
N ARG A 125 9.43 -11.89 1.84
CA ARG A 125 8.02 -11.90 2.25
C ARG A 125 7.69 -13.16 3.04
N ASP A 126 6.85 -13.03 4.05
CA ASP A 126 6.29 -14.19 4.71
C ASP A 126 5.27 -14.93 3.83
N GLY A 127 4.68 -16.01 4.36
CA GLY A 127 3.67 -16.80 3.64
C GLY A 127 2.40 -16.02 3.29
N HIS A 128 1.99 -15.08 4.14
CA HIS A 128 0.78 -14.27 3.94
C HIS A 128 0.98 -13.21 2.87
N ASP A 129 2.07 -12.47 2.94
CA ASP A 129 2.45 -11.50 1.93
C ASP A 129 2.65 -12.18 0.57
N SER A 130 3.34 -13.33 0.54
CA SER A 130 3.53 -14.11 -0.67
C SER A 130 2.19 -14.55 -1.29
N ARG A 131 1.24 -14.98 -0.45
CA ARG A 131 -0.12 -15.31 -0.88
C ARG A 131 -0.83 -14.09 -1.46
N ILE A 132 -0.89 -12.96 -0.74
CA ILE A 132 -1.59 -11.74 -1.18
C ILE A 132 -1.04 -11.24 -2.52
N ILE A 133 0.29 -11.23 -2.69
CA ILE A 133 0.93 -10.86 -3.96
C ILE A 133 0.59 -11.85 -5.08
N SER A 134 0.60 -13.15 -4.80
CA SER A 134 0.26 -14.20 -5.77
C SER A 134 -1.21 -14.11 -6.23
N GLU A 135 -2.14 -13.93 -5.29
CA GLU A 135 -3.57 -13.78 -5.57
C GLU A 135 -3.84 -12.49 -6.35
N THR A 136 -3.22 -11.37 -5.95
CA THR A 136 -3.32 -10.10 -6.68
C THR A 136 -2.77 -10.21 -8.11
N ARG A 137 -1.71 -11.01 -8.31
CA ARG A 137 -1.11 -11.23 -9.62
C ARG A 137 -1.98 -12.09 -10.51
N SER A 138 -2.41 -13.24 -10.00
CA SER A 138 -3.17 -14.24 -10.74
C SER A 138 -4.64 -13.84 -10.94
N GLY A 139 -5.21 -13.04 -10.03
CA GLY A 139 -6.65 -12.80 -9.96
C GLY A 139 -7.44 -13.99 -9.42
N GLN A 140 -6.77 -15.03 -8.94
CA GLN A 140 -7.37 -16.18 -8.28
C GLN A 140 -7.13 -16.05 -6.79
N CYS A 141 -8.17 -16.24 -5.99
CA CYS A 141 -8.06 -16.19 -4.54
C CYS A 141 -8.29 -17.59 -3.97
N ALA A 142 -7.61 -17.87 -2.87
CA ALA A 142 -7.92 -18.97 -1.99
C ALA A 142 -8.55 -18.41 -0.71
N TYR A 143 -9.11 -19.29 0.11
CA TYR A 143 -9.72 -18.93 1.39
C TYR A 143 -10.91 -17.96 1.27
N GLY A 144 -11.50 -17.64 2.40
CA GLY A 144 -12.63 -16.74 2.53
C GLY A 144 -13.75 -17.38 3.34
N ASP A 145 -14.53 -16.54 3.98
CA ASP A 145 -15.45 -16.94 5.05
C ASP A 145 -16.89 -16.48 4.73
N SER A 146 -17.61 -15.91 5.72
CA SER A 146 -19.04 -15.62 5.62
C SER A 146 -19.37 -14.60 4.53
N TYR A 147 -18.43 -13.70 4.22
CA TYR A 147 -18.59 -12.68 3.18
C TYR A 147 -18.13 -13.14 1.78
N GLY A 148 -17.70 -14.39 1.63
CA GLY A 148 -17.33 -14.96 0.34
C GLY A 148 -16.40 -16.16 0.47
N ALA A 149 -16.96 -17.33 0.71
CA ALA A 149 -16.20 -18.58 0.77
C ALA A 149 -15.42 -18.80 -0.54
N GLY A 150 -14.10 -18.92 -0.44
CA GLY A 150 -13.22 -19.09 -1.60
C GLY A 150 -12.97 -17.83 -2.43
N THR A 151 -13.41 -16.65 -1.98
CA THR A 151 -13.23 -15.40 -2.73
C THR A 151 -12.05 -14.56 -2.26
N GLY A 152 -11.36 -14.96 -1.20
CA GLY A 152 -10.21 -14.24 -0.63
C GLY A 152 -10.54 -13.21 0.46
N ILE A 153 -11.82 -13.04 0.83
CA ILE A 153 -12.24 -12.17 1.95
C ILE A 153 -12.41 -13.00 3.20
N ILE A 154 -11.50 -12.82 4.16
CA ILE A 154 -11.48 -13.54 5.43
C ILE A 154 -12.21 -12.77 6.53
N ASP A 155 -12.87 -13.49 7.42
CA ASP A 155 -13.49 -12.98 8.66
C ASP A 155 -12.52 -13.10 9.85
N SER A 156 -11.52 -13.98 9.72
CA SER A 156 -10.49 -14.20 10.73
C SER A 156 -9.15 -14.56 10.10
N GLN A 157 -8.08 -14.13 10.74
CA GLN A 157 -6.71 -14.58 10.46
C GLN A 157 -6.58 -16.11 10.49
N ASN A 158 -7.41 -16.81 11.29
CA ASN A 158 -7.36 -18.27 11.40
C ASN A 158 -7.68 -18.96 10.07
N SER A 159 -8.48 -18.32 9.22
CA SER A 159 -8.89 -18.83 7.91
C SER A 159 -7.72 -18.94 6.92
N VAL A 160 -6.60 -18.28 7.22
CA VAL A 160 -5.38 -18.32 6.41
C VAL A 160 -4.19 -18.91 7.17
N GLY A 161 -4.44 -19.61 8.28
CA GLY A 161 -3.39 -20.26 9.07
C GLY A 161 -2.89 -19.44 10.27
N ALA A 162 -3.65 -18.43 10.69
CA ALA A 162 -3.36 -17.54 11.82
C ALA A 162 -2.09 -16.70 11.64
N TRP A 163 -1.68 -16.01 12.71
CA TRP A 163 -0.44 -15.23 12.71
C TRP A 163 0.76 -16.16 12.54
N PRO A 164 1.69 -15.86 11.61
CA PRO A 164 2.85 -16.70 11.42
C PRO A 164 3.70 -16.66 12.69
N LEU A 165 4.27 -17.80 13.07
CA LEU A 165 5.30 -17.82 14.09
C LEU A 165 6.57 -17.21 13.49
N LEU A 166 6.87 -15.97 13.90
CA LEU A 166 8.09 -15.29 13.49
C LEU A 166 9.26 -15.86 14.30
N LEU A 167 10.00 -16.78 13.68
CA LEU A 167 11.18 -17.38 14.25
C LEU A 167 12.39 -16.50 13.93
N THR A 168 13.07 -16.02 14.98
CA THR A 168 14.37 -15.39 14.83
C THR A 168 15.42 -16.48 14.66
N TYR A 169 16.12 -16.44 13.53
CA TYR A 169 17.26 -17.32 13.27
C TYR A 169 18.49 -16.45 13.04
N ASN A 170 19.65 -16.92 13.50
CA ASN A 170 20.94 -16.23 13.32
C ASN A 170 20.95 -14.81 13.88
N VAL A 171 20.41 -14.62 15.10
CA VAL A 171 20.58 -13.36 15.84
C VAL A 171 22.08 -13.17 16.07
N PRO A 172 22.72 -12.17 15.44
CA PRO A 172 24.13 -11.90 15.70
C PRO A 172 24.32 -11.50 17.16
N ALA A 173 25.50 -11.73 17.71
CA ALA A 173 25.82 -11.27 19.05
C ALA A 173 25.72 -9.73 19.11
N ASP A 174 25.13 -9.28 20.21
CA ASP A 174 25.00 -7.89 20.67
C ASP A 174 25.28 -8.00 22.18
N SER A 175 26.56 -7.87 22.53
CA SER A 175 27.09 -8.26 23.84
C SER A 175 26.68 -7.31 24.95
N ASP A 176 26.40 -6.05 24.63
CA ASP A 176 25.96 -5.02 25.56
C ASP A 176 24.46 -4.65 25.43
N GLY A 177 23.77 -5.19 24.43
CA GLY A 177 22.33 -5.07 24.23
C GLY A 177 21.92 -3.68 23.72
N ASP A 178 22.81 -3.01 22.99
CA ASP A 178 22.64 -1.62 22.63
C ASP A 178 21.86 -1.40 21.32
N GLY A 179 21.61 -2.50 20.59
CA GLY A 179 20.89 -2.55 19.33
C GLY A 179 21.78 -2.60 18.09
N MET A 180 23.11 -2.70 18.24
CA MET A 180 24.09 -2.94 17.19
C MET A 180 24.73 -4.32 17.41
N THR A 181 25.31 -4.91 16.36
CA THR A 181 25.97 -6.23 16.52
C THR A 181 27.44 -6.06 16.78
N ASP A 182 28.04 -6.92 17.60
CA ASP A 182 29.49 -6.94 17.89
C ASP A 182 30.32 -6.85 16.60
N THR A 183 29.91 -7.61 15.57
CA THR A 183 30.63 -7.65 14.29
C THR A 183 30.60 -6.32 13.52
N TRP A 184 29.51 -5.58 13.65
CA TRP A 184 29.35 -4.26 13.02
C TRP A 184 30.13 -3.21 13.81
N GLU A 185 30.05 -3.26 15.13
CA GLU A 185 30.78 -2.38 16.04
C GLU A 185 32.29 -2.48 15.84
N ILE A 186 32.85 -3.69 15.86
CA ILE A 186 34.26 -3.95 15.58
C ILE A 186 34.66 -3.38 14.21
N LYS A 187 33.81 -3.55 13.19
CA LYS A 187 34.06 -3.01 11.84
C LYS A 187 34.05 -1.48 11.80
N LYS A 188 33.35 -0.84 12.73
CA LYS A 188 33.27 0.61 12.88
C LYS A 188 34.26 1.19 13.90
N GLY A 189 35.01 0.34 14.60
CA GLY A 189 35.97 0.75 15.63
C GLY A 189 35.32 1.10 16.97
N LEU A 190 34.16 0.51 17.24
CA LEU A 190 33.39 0.60 18.49
C LEU A 190 33.74 -0.56 19.44
N ASP A 191 33.31 -0.47 20.70
CA ASP A 191 33.54 -1.47 21.74
C ASP A 191 32.23 -2.24 22.03
N PRO A 192 32.11 -3.53 21.65
CA PRO A 192 30.91 -4.35 21.87
C PRO A 192 30.48 -4.56 23.33
N ALA A 193 31.21 -3.99 24.28
CA ALA A 193 30.88 -4.01 25.70
C ALA A 193 30.46 -2.63 26.25
N ASP A 194 30.43 -1.57 25.43
CA ASP A 194 30.05 -0.21 25.81
C ASP A 194 28.74 0.25 25.13
N PRO A 195 27.58 0.07 25.80
CA PRO A 195 26.28 0.39 25.20
C PRO A 195 26.04 1.91 25.04
N GLY A 196 26.98 2.73 25.53
CA GLY A 196 26.98 4.17 25.35
C GLY A 196 27.44 4.60 23.96
N ASP A 197 28.26 3.80 23.30
CA ASP A 197 28.99 4.19 22.09
C ASP A 197 28.09 4.27 20.84
N ARG A 198 26.92 3.64 20.88
CA ARG A 198 25.83 3.84 19.91
C ARG A 198 25.45 5.29 19.68
N ASN A 199 25.67 6.16 20.66
CA ASN A 199 25.36 7.59 20.59
C ASN A 199 26.49 8.43 19.99
N ILE A 200 27.65 7.83 19.67
CA ILE A 200 28.73 8.53 18.95
C ILE A 200 28.17 9.02 17.61
N ILE A 201 28.46 10.27 17.28
CA ILE A 201 28.02 10.87 16.02
C ILE A 201 29.00 10.47 14.91
N ALA A 202 28.49 9.73 13.93
CA ALA A 202 29.22 9.35 12.73
C ALA A 202 29.50 10.57 11.83
N PRO A 203 30.44 10.47 10.85
CA PRO A 203 30.70 11.54 9.90
C PRO A 203 29.49 12.00 9.07
N SER A 204 28.44 11.18 8.99
CA SER A 204 27.17 11.53 8.34
C SER A 204 26.31 12.49 9.17
N GLY A 205 26.62 12.71 10.45
CA GLY A 205 25.83 13.50 11.38
C GLY A 205 24.76 12.70 12.14
N TYR A 206 24.64 11.40 11.87
CA TYR A 206 23.75 10.48 12.60
C TYR A 206 24.53 9.70 13.67
N THR A 207 23.82 9.20 14.67
CA THR A 207 24.38 8.29 15.66
C THR A 207 24.83 6.97 15.02
N MET A 208 25.73 6.23 15.67
CA MET A 208 26.14 4.91 15.19
C MET A 208 24.96 3.94 15.13
N LEU A 209 24.01 4.02 16.07
CA LEU A 209 22.76 3.24 16.01
C LEU A 209 21.95 3.51 14.74
N GLU A 210 21.79 4.79 14.38
CA GLU A 210 21.04 5.19 13.18
C GLU A 210 21.75 4.73 11.90
N GLU A 211 23.08 4.78 11.85
CA GLU A 211 23.88 4.21 10.76
C GLU A 211 23.71 2.69 10.65
N TYR A 212 23.71 1.98 11.78
CA TYR A 212 23.49 0.55 11.82
C TYR A 212 22.09 0.18 11.29
N ILE A 213 21.03 0.75 11.86
CA ILE A 213 19.63 0.49 11.47
C ILE A 213 19.41 0.82 9.99
N ASN A 214 19.91 1.96 9.50
CA ASN A 214 19.80 2.33 8.09
C ASN A 214 20.57 1.38 7.17
N GLY A 215 21.68 0.80 7.66
CA GLY A 215 22.45 -0.23 6.96
C GLY A 215 21.68 -1.54 6.75
N LEU A 216 20.79 -1.91 7.69
CA LEU A 216 19.99 -3.14 7.61
C LEU A 216 18.97 -3.13 6.46
N CYS A 217 18.54 -1.95 6.02
CA CYS A 217 17.54 -1.78 4.96
C CYS A 217 18.13 -1.74 3.55
N LYS A 218 19.47 -1.82 3.40
CA LYS A 218 20.16 -1.76 2.11
C LYS A 218 20.58 -3.17 1.69
N LEU A 219 19.80 -3.80 0.81
CA LEU A 219 20.18 -5.00 0.05
C LEU A 219 20.20 -4.70 -1.45
#